data_AF-A0A7C8YHA6-F1
#
_entry.id   AF-A0A7C8YHA6-F1
#
_cell.length_a   1.000
_cell.length_b   1.000
_cell.length_c   1.000
_cell.angle_alpha   90.00
_cell.angle_beta   90.00
_cell.angle_gamma   90.00
#
_symmetry.space_group_name_H-M   'P 1'
#
loop_
_entity.id
_entity.type
_entity.pdbx_description
1 polymer ?
#
loop_
_entity_poly.entity_id
_entity_poly.type
_entity_poly.pdbx_seq_one_letter_code
_entity_poly.pdbx_strand_id
1 'polypeptide(L)'
;LSPYNEYYYIHLTKITVGKNKTKVKLQSKFLVPSPTGNGGTIVDSGSTFTFMDASLYRPLIKEMAAQTMHYKRAHEAEVRSGFGLCYDIPDARNVSFPELVFHFKGGAVMELPVANYFSFMTDLSVWCLTIISESSPAGPSVPVGPAIILGNYQQQDFYVEYDLAHHRLGFKRQKCGLKKE
;
A
#
# COMPACT_ATOMS: atom_id res chain seq x y z
N LEU A 1 -27.76 3.75 8.28
CA LEU A 1 -26.81 3.75 7.14
C LEU A 1 -25.45 3.34 7.70
N SER A 2 -24.71 2.44 7.02
CA SER A 2 -23.37 2.08 7.49
C SER A 2 -22.43 3.28 7.33
N PRO A 3 -21.62 3.66 8.34
CA PRO A 3 -20.70 4.80 8.24
C PRO A 3 -19.69 4.63 7.10
N TYR A 4 -19.42 3.40 6.68
CA TYR A 4 -18.47 3.11 5.61
C TYR A 4 -18.98 3.46 4.21
N ASN A 5 -20.29 3.68 4.04
CA ASN A 5 -20.84 4.00 2.72
C ASN A 5 -20.50 5.42 2.22
N GLU A 6 -19.92 6.27 3.08
CA GLU A 6 -19.55 7.65 2.75
C GLU A 6 -18.14 7.80 2.16
N TYR A 7 -17.34 6.72 2.15
CA TYR A 7 -15.98 6.77 1.63
C TYR A 7 -15.90 6.75 0.11
N TYR A 8 -14.80 7.29 -0.42
CA TYR A 8 -14.44 7.20 -1.82
C TYR A 8 -13.82 5.84 -2.16
N TYR A 9 -14.68 4.90 -2.58
CA TYR A 9 -14.22 3.59 -3.04
C TYR A 9 -13.63 3.66 -4.45
N ILE A 10 -12.48 3.01 -4.60
CA ILE A 10 -11.87 2.70 -5.89
C ILE A 10 -11.77 1.18 -6.04
N HIS A 11 -11.87 0.69 -7.27
CA HIS A 11 -11.95 -0.74 -7.53
C HIS A 11 -10.57 -1.30 -7.88
N LEU A 12 -9.78 -1.65 -6.87
CA LEU A 12 -8.54 -2.40 -7.07
C LEU A 12 -8.86 -3.82 -7.53
N THR A 13 -8.24 -4.26 -8.63
CA THR A 13 -8.50 -5.57 -9.25
C THR A 13 -7.31 -6.53 -9.11
N LYS A 14 -6.09 -6.00 -9.07
CA LYS A 14 -4.86 -6.80 -9.04
C LYS A 14 -3.70 -5.99 -8.48
N ILE A 15 -2.80 -6.69 -7.79
CA ILE A 15 -1.46 -6.21 -7.43
C ILE A 15 -0.43 -7.09 -8.14
N THR A 16 0.60 -6.48 -8.71
CA THR A 16 1.74 -7.20 -9.31
C THR A 16 3.05 -6.74 -8.72
N VAL A 17 3.99 -7.67 -8.55
CA VAL A 17 5.31 -7.43 -7.94
C VAL A 17 6.44 -7.84 -8.88
N GLY A 18 7.45 -6.99 -8.98
CA GLY A 18 8.67 -7.22 -9.74
C GLY A 18 8.51 -7.00 -11.26
N LYS A 19 9.65 -7.03 -11.97
CA LYS A 19 9.73 -6.77 -13.42
C LYS A 19 8.88 -7.73 -14.26
N ASN A 20 8.73 -8.97 -13.79
CA ASN A 20 7.89 -9.98 -14.45
C ASN A 20 6.40 -9.82 -14.12
N LYS A 21 6.01 -8.78 -13.37
CA LYS A 21 4.65 -8.47 -12.95
C LYS A 21 3.95 -9.68 -12.31
N THR A 22 4.64 -10.39 -11.42
CA THR A 22 4.10 -11.57 -10.73
C THR A 22 2.82 -11.18 -10.00
N LYS A 23 1.72 -11.87 -10.32
CA LYS A 23 0.41 -11.58 -9.74
C LYS A 23 0.34 -12.07 -8.30
N VAL A 24 0.06 -11.15 -7.37
CA VAL A 24 -0.23 -11.50 -5.97
C VAL A 24 -1.56 -12.26 -5.90
N LYS A 25 -1.59 -13.36 -5.15
CA LYS A 25 -2.78 -14.21 -4.97
C LYS A 25 -3.77 -13.58 -3.99
N LEU A 26 -4.46 -12.53 -4.44
CA LEU A 26 -5.47 -11.83 -3.66
C LEU A 26 -6.81 -12.58 -3.65
N GLN A 27 -7.50 -12.56 -2.51
CA GLN A 27 -8.84 -13.12 -2.37
C GLN A 27 -9.87 -12.11 -2.85
N SER A 28 -10.57 -12.41 -3.95
CA SER A 28 -11.52 -11.50 -4.61
C SER A 28 -12.64 -10.99 -3.72
N LYS A 29 -13.09 -11.80 -2.74
CA LYS A 29 -14.15 -11.42 -1.79
C LYS A 29 -13.85 -10.16 -0.97
N PHE A 30 -12.57 -9.79 -0.81
CA PHE A 30 -12.17 -8.58 -0.10
C PHE A 30 -11.98 -7.37 -1.03
N LEU A 31 -11.92 -7.56 -2.35
CA LEU A 31 -11.65 -6.47 -3.30
C LEU A 31 -12.91 -5.70 -3.72
N VAL A 32 -14.09 -6.20 -3.35
CA VAL A 32 -15.38 -5.58 -3.67
C VAL A 32 -16.09 -5.24 -2.37
N PRO A 33 -16.57 -4.00 -2.18
CA PRO A 33 -17.30 -3.63 -0.98
C PRO A 33 -18.69 -4.28 -0.95
N SER A 34 -19.13 -4.69 0.24
CA SER A 34 -20.50 -5.11 0.51
C SER A 34 -21.45 -3.90 0.53
N PRO A 35 -22.79 -4.10 0.57
CA PRO A 35 -23.75 -3.01 0.75
C PRO A 35 -23.58 -2.20 2.05
N THR A 36 -22.84 -2.74 3.02
CA THR A 36 -22.50 -2.08 4.28
C THR A 36 -21.10 -1.44 4.26
N GLY A 37 -20.42 -1.41 3.10
CA GLY A 37 -19.09 -0.82 2.93
C GLY A 37 -17.93 -1.70 3.46
N ASN A 38 -18.17 -2.99 3.69
CA ASN A 38 -17.11 -3.91 4.12
C ASN A 38 -16.37 -4.48 2.93
N GLY A 39 -15.03 -4.53 2.98
CA GLY A 39 -14.22 -4.89 1.82
C GLY A 39 -14.00 -3.71 0.88
N GLY A 40 -13.45 -3.97 -0.29
CA GLY A 40 -13.10 -2.93 -1.25
C GLY A 40 -11.85 -2.14 -0.86
N THR A 41 -11.58 -1.10 -1.65
CA THR A 41 -10.46 -0.18 -1.45
C THR A 41 -10.98 1.23 -1.37
N ILE A 42 -10.57 1.99 -0.36
CA ILE A 42 -10.84 3.42 -0.25
C ILE A 42 -9.54 4.22 -0.44
N VAL A 43 -9.68 5.51 -0.76
CA VAL A 43 -8.57 6.47 -0.74
C VAL A 43 -8.72 7.37 0.48
N ASP A 44 -7.67 7.46 1.29
CA ASP A 44 -7.65 8.28 2.49
C ASP A 44 -6.30 8.97 2.65
N SER A 45 -6.29 10.30 2.50
CA SER A 45 -5.08 11.11 2.68
C SER A 45 -4.71 11.34 4.15
N GLY A 46 -5.63 11.08 5.08
CA GLY A 46 -5.41 11.16 6.53
C GLY A 46 -4.69 9.95 7.12
N SER A 47 -4.69 8.82 6.41
CA SER A 47 -3.91 7.62 6.77
C SER A 47 -2.48 7.74 6.27
N THR A 48 -1.49 7.75 7.16
CA THR A 48 -0.06 7.81 6.77
C THR A 48 0.33 6.62 5.89
N PHE A 49 0.10 5.40 6.38
CA PHE A 49 0.44 4.14 5.69
C PHE A 49 -0.78 3.57 4.99
N THR A 50 -0.57 2.79 3.93
CA THR A 50 -1.66 1.97 3.40
C THR A 50 -1.96 0.84 4.37
N PHE A 51 -3.22 0.71 4.76
CA PHE A 51 -3.72 -0.47 5.46
C PHE A 51 -4.23 -1.51 4.46
N MET A 52 -4.01 -2.77 4.77
CA MET A 52 -4.51 -3.91 4.00
C MET A 52 -4.93 -5.03 4.96
N ASP A 53 -6.14 -5.56 4.75
CA ASP A 53 -6.66 -6.74 5.45
C ASP A 53 -5.63 -7.88 5.42
N ALA A 54 -5.49 -8.59 6.53
CA ALA A 54 -4.45 -9.60 6.69
C ALA A 54 -4.50 -10.72 5.63
N SER A 55 -5.67 -10.98 5.04
CA SER A 55 -5.89 -11.94 3.95
C SER A 55 -5.33 -11.49 2.62
N LEU A 56 -5.24 -10.17 2.39
CA LEU A 56 -4.65 -9.54 1.21
C LEU A 56 -3.17 -9.20 1.43
N TYR A 57 -2.83 -8.81 2.67
CA TYR A 57 -1.49 -8.42 3.08
C TYR A 57 -0.49 -9.59 3.07
N ARG A 58 -0.85 -10.74 3.63
CA ARG A 58 0.05 -11.91 3.73
C ARG A 58 0.59 -12.39 2.37
N PRO A 59 -0.24 -12.54 1.32
CA PRO A 59 0.24 -12.85 -0.03
C PRO A 59 1.22 -11.80 -0.58
N LEU A 60 0.97 -10.52 -0.33
CA LEU A 60 1.85 -9.43 -0.76
C LEU A 60 3.22 -9.52 -0.08
N ILE A 61 3.25 -9.65 1.25
CA ILE A 61 4.52 -9.80 1.99
C ILE A 61 5.29 -11.03 1.51
N LYS A 62 4.61 -12.16 1.32
CA LYS A 62 5.25 -13.39 0.84
C LYS A 62 5.92 -13.19 -0.51
N GLU A 63 5.24 -12.54 -1.46
CA GLU A 63 5.78 -12.28 -2.79
C GLU A 63 6.95 -11.29 -2.75
N MET A 64 6.81 -10.20 -1.99
CA MET A 64 7.87 -9.20 -1.81
C MET A 64 9.12 -9.85 -1.21
N ALA A 65 8.96 -10.60 -0.11
CA ALA A 65 10.05 -11.28 0.57
C ALA A 65 10.76 -12.32 -0.31
N ALA A 66 10.02 -13.03 -1.16
CA ALA A 66 10.58 -13.99 -2.11
C ALA A 66 11.47 -13.30 -3.17
N GLN A 67 11.19 -12.04 -3.52
CA GLN A 67 11.97 -11.28 -4.50
C GLN A 67 13.12 -10.47 -3.88
N THR A 68 13.21 -10.42 -2.54
CA THR A 68 14.21 -9.64 -1.78
C THR A 68 15.03 -10.50 -0.82
N MET A 69 15.14 -11.81 -1.08
CA MET A 69 15.88 -12.76 -0.24
C MET A 69 17.38 -12.43 -0.07
N HIS A 70 17.93 -11.57 -0.93
CA HIS A 70 19.31 -11.10 -0.85
C HIS A 70 19.52 -10.06 0.26
N TYR A 71 18.46 -9.48 0.81
CA TYR A 71 18.54 -8.58 1.95
C TYR A 71 18.34 -9.33 3.27
N LYS A 72 19.11 -8.92 4.29
CA LYS A 72 18.94 -9.41 5.65
C LYS A 72 17.65 -8.83 6.24
N ARG A 73 16.68 -9.68 6.52
CA ARG A 73 15.41 -9.28 7.12
C ARG A 73 15.60 -8.87 8.59
N ALA A 74 15.04 -7.73 8.98
CA ALA A 74 15.20 -7.14 10.30
C ALA A 74 14.01 -7.47 11.21
N HIS A 75 13.90 -8.74 11.62
CA HIS A 75 12.75 -9.24 12.40
C HIS A 75 12.52 -8.50 13.73
N GLU A 76 13.58 -8.11 14.43
CA GLU A 76 13.46 -7.34 15.68
C GLU A 76 12.80 -5.97 15.46
N ALA A 77 13.13 -5.31 14.34
CA ALA A 77 12.51 -4.05 13.97
C ALA A 77 11.03 -4.24 13.59
N GLU A 78 10.69 -5.33 12.89
CA GLU A 78 9.30 -5.68 12.56
C GLU A 78 8.45 -5.84 13.83
N VAL A 79 8.95 -6.57 14.84
CA VAL A 79 8.26 -6.78 16.11
C VAL A 79 8.07 -5.46 16.88
N ARG A 80 9.09 -4.60 16.91
CA ARG A 80 9.05 -3.33 17.66
C ARG A 80 8.19 -2.25 17.00
N SER A 81 8.15 -2.21 15.67
CA SER A 81 7.48 -1.14 14.89
C SER A 81 6.09 -1.52 14.41
N GLY A 82 5.83 -2.81 14.25
CA GLY A 82 4.64 -3.32 13.60
C GLY A 82 4.70 -3.36 12.08
N PHE A 83 5.75 -2.88 11.42
CA PHE A 83 5.91 -3.13 9.99
C PHE A 83 6.14 -4.62 9.74
N GLY A 84 5.46 -5.23 8.77
CA GLY A 84 5.59 -6.68 8.56
C GLY A 84 6.67 -7.10 7.56
N LEU A 85 7.45 -6.15 7.02
CA LEU A 85 8.62 -6.45 6.20
C LEU A 85 9.65 -5.32 6.32
N CYS A 86 10.77 -5.59 6.98
CA CYS A 86 11.88 -4.66 7.13
C CYS A 86 13.23 -5.30 6.79
N TYR A 87 14.19 -4.49 6.34
CA TYR A 87 15.52 -4.94 5.93
C TYR A 87 16.62 -4.08 6.55
N ASP A 88 17.66 -4.77 7.00
CA ASP A 88 18.96 -4.21 7.39
C ASP A 88 19.80 -4.06 6.10
N ILE A 89 19.85 -2.84 5.58
CA ILE A 89 20.57 -2.51 4.33
C ILE A 89 21.69 -1.52 4.67
N PRO A 90 22.96 -1.98 4.74
CA PRO A 90 24.08 -1.15 5.17
C PRO A 90 24.38 0.04 4.24
N ASP A 91 24.15 -0.11 2.92
CA ASP A 91 24.37 0.96 1.94
C ASP A 91 23.05 1.42 1.32
N ALA A 92 22.52 2.54 1.82
CA ALA A 92 21.29 3.15 1.32
C ALA A 92 21.36 3.57 -0.17
N ARG A 93 22.55 3.64 -0.77
CA ARG A 93 22.72 3.97 -2.20
C ARG A 93 22.42 2.80 -3.14
N ASN A 94 22.41 1.55 -2.65
CA ASN A 94 22.21 0.33 -3.43
C ASN A 94 20.90 -0.40 -3.08
N VAL A 95 19.85 0.36 -2.76
CA VAL A 95 18.54 -0.19 -2.45
C VAL A 95 17.78 -0.48 -3.76
N SER A 96 17.45 -1.76 -3.97
CA SER A 96 16.73 -2.27 -5.13
C SER A 96 15.58 -3.15 -4.64
N PHE A 97 14.40 -2.55 -4.54
CA PHE A 97 13.17 -3.29 -4.23
C PHE A 97 12.41 -3.67 -5.51
N PRO A 98 11.65 -4.79 -5.50
CA PRO A 98 10.82 -5.17 -6.64
C PRO A 98 9.77 -4.10 -6.91
N GLU A 99 9.45 -3.86 -8.18
CA GLU A 99 8.38 -2.95 -8.61
C GLU A 99 7.06 -3.35 -7.95
N LEU A 100 6.26 -2.37 -7.52
CA LEU A 100 4.92 -2.61 -6.98
C LEU A 100 3.90 -1.84 -7.82
N VAL A 101 2.89 -2.55 -8.33
CA VAL A 101 1.90 -1.95 -9.25
C VAL A 101 0.49 -2.33 -8.82
N PHE A 102 -0.37 -1.32 -8.69
CA PHE A 102 -1.79 -1.45 -8.41
C PHE A 102 -2.61 -1.27 -9.69
N HIS A 103 -3.51 -2.21 -9.98
CA HIS A 103 -4.32 -2.22 -11.18
C HIS A 103 -5.79 -2.04 -10.81
N PHE A 104 -6.46 -1.08 -11.44
CA PHE A 104 -7.83 -0.71 -11.13
C PHE A 104 -8.80 -1.07 -12.26
N LYS A 105 -10.08 -1.23 -11.91
CA LYS A 105 -11.16 -1.37 -12.89
C LYS A 105 -11.16 -0.16 -13.83
N GLY A 106 -11.41 -0.40 -15.11
CA GLY A 106 -11.30 0.62 -16.16
C GLY A 106 -9.90 0.72 -16.79
N GLY A 107 -8.95 -0.11 -16.36
CA GLY A 107 -7.63 -0.23 -16.99
C GLY A 107 -6.58 0.76 -16.47
N ALA A 108 -6.92 1.56 -15.45
CA ALA A 108 -5.95 2.44 -14.80
C ALA A 108 -4.88 1.64 -14.03
N VAL A 109 -3.63 2.06 -14.15
CA VAL A 109 -2.46 1.39 -13.56
C VAL A 109 -1.64 2.41 -12.78
N MET A 110 -1.41 2.14 -11.50
CA MET A 110 -0.58 2.94 -10.61
C MET A 110 0.75 2.21 -10.36
N GLU A 111 1.78 2.63 -11.08
CA GLU A 111 3.16 2.16 -10.90
C GLU A 111 3.83 2.97 -9.79
N LEU A 112 4.00 2.35 -8.63
CA LEU A 112 4.50 3.01 -7.44
C LEU A 112 6.05 3.12 -7.52
N PRO A 113 6.64 4.31 -7.31
CA PRO A 113 8.06 4.46 -7.05
C PRO A 113 8.39 3.83 -5.70
N VAL A 114 9.65 3.40 -5.53
CA VAL A 114 10.13 2.77 -4.29
C VAL A 114 9.77 3.59 -3.03
N ALA A 115 9.92 4.91 -3.09
CA ALA A 115 9.61 5.81 -1.98
C ALA A 115 8.14 5.76 -1.53
N ASN A 116 7.22 5.28 -2.37
CA ASN A 116 5.82 5.12 -2.01
C ASN A 116 5.51 3.82 -1.27
N TYR A 117 6.41 2.84 -1.23
CA TYR A 117 6.15 1.55 -0.56
C TYR A 117 7.28 1.03 0.31
N PHE A 118 8.48 1.61 0.25
CA PHE A 118 9.53 1.42 1.24
C PHE A 118 10.05 2.77 1.75
N SER A 119 10.22 2.88 3.05
CA SER A 119 10.78 4.07 3.70
C SER A 119 11.85 3.67 4.72
N PHE A 120 12.86 4.52 4.89
CA PHE A 120 13.92 4.32 5.88
C PHE A 120 13.45 4.82 7.25
N MET A 121 13.34 3.91 8.20
CA MET A 121 12.94 4.18 9.58
C MET A 121 14.17 4.56 10.39
N THR A 122 14.41 5.86 10.55
CA THR A 122 15.65 6.39 11.16
C THR A 122 15.89 5.84 12.57
N ASP A 123 14.84 5.79 13.41
CA ASP A 123 14.93 5.31 14.80
C ASP A 123 15.29 3.82 14.94
N LEU A 124 15.13 3.07 13.85
CA LEU A 124 15.41 1.63 13.77
C LEU A 124 16.56 1.31 12.83
N SER A 125 17.03 2.30 12.05
CA SER A 125 18.05 2.16 11.00
C SER A 125 17.76 1.04 9.99
N VAL A 126 16.50 0.88 9.59
CA VAL A 126 16.06 -0.17 8.63
C VAL A 126 15.12 0.38 7.57
N TRP A 127 15.07 -0.29 6.42
CA TRP A 127 14.06 -0.02 5.38
C TRP A 127 12.83 -0.88 5.60
N CYS A 128 11.66 -0.28 5.75
CA CYS A 128 10.41 -1.00 6.02
C CYS A 128 9.36 -0.72 4.94
N LEU A 129 8.56 -1.75 4.65
CA LEU A 129 7.41 -1.64 3.76
C LEU A 129 6.34 -0.75 4.42
N THR A 130 5.85 0.27 3.72
CA THR A 130 4.86 1.24 4.21
C THR A 130 3.41 0.82 3.95
N ILE A 131 3.20 -0.51 3.87
CA ILE A 131 1.89 -1.17 3.84
C ILE A 131 1.80 -2.00 5.11
N ILE A 132 0.72 -1.83 5.87
CA ILE A 132 0.52 -2.46 7.17
C ILE A 132 -0.81 -3.22 7.21
N SER A 133 -1.01 -4.01 8.25
CA SER A 133 -2.19 -4.85 8.48
C SER A 133 -2.57 -4.80 9.96
N GLU A 134 -3.77 -5.25 10.32
CA GLU A 134 -4.30 -5.28 11.71
C GLU A 134 -3.40 -6.04 12.70
N SER A 135 -2.56 -6.96 12.21
CA SER A 135 -1.55 -7.67 13.00
C SER A 135 -0.36 -6.78 13.40
N SER A 136 -0.33 -5.54 12.92
CA SER A 136 0.62 -4.50 13.29
C SER A 136 0.07 -3.69 14.47
N PRO A 137 0.87 -3.42 15.52
CA PRO A 137 0.58 -2.37 16.48
C PRO A 137 0.28 -0.99 15.86
N ALA A 138 0.74 -0.74 14.62
CA ALA A 138 0.46 0.48 13.87
C ALA A 138 -0.82 0.41 13.01
N GLY A 139 -1.46 -0.76 12.92
CA GLY A 139 -2.68 -0.98 12.15
C GLY A 139 -3.94 -0.63 12.94
N PRO A 140 -5.01 -0.17 12.28
CA PRO A 140 -6.28 0.04 12.94
C PRO A 140 -6.93 -1.32 13.30
N SER A 141 -7.46 -1.42 14.53
CA SER A 141 -8.22 -2.58 14.99
C SER A 141 -9.64 -2.53 14.43
N VAL A 142 -9.83 -2.87 13.14
CA VAL A 142 -11.14 -2.79 12.50
C VAL A 142 -11.64 -4.18 12.11
N PRO A 143 -12.51 -4.82 12.91
CA PRO A 143 -13.09 -6.11 12.54
C PRO A 143 -14.06 -6.01 11.34
N VAL A 144 -14.47 -4.79 10.97
CA VAL A 144 -15.52 -4.50 9.99
C VAL A 144 -15.20 -3.17 9.30
N GLY A 145 -14.99 -3.12 7.98
CA GLY A 145 -14.71 -1.89 7.24
C GLY A 145 -14.05 -2.13 5.88
N PRO A 146 -13.47 -1.10 5.24
CA PRO A 146 -12.70 -1.26 4.01
C PRO A 146 -11.55 -2.26 4.16
N ALA A 147 -11.35 -3.14 3.18
CA ALA A 147 -10.24 -4.10 3.23
C ALA A 147 -8.89 -3.48 2.85
N ILE A 148 -8.90 -2.34 2.14
CA ILE A 148 -7.69 -1.59 1.81
C ILE A 148 -8.00 -0.11 2.01
N ILE A 149 -7.09 0.58 2.71
CA ILE A 149 -7.09 2.04 2.82
C ILE A 149 -5.82 2.53 2.14
N LEU A 150 -5.95 3.09 0.94
CA LEU A 150 -4.80 3.63 0.19
C LEU A 150 -4.34 4.92 0.88
N GLY A 151 -3.25 4.82 1.64
CA GLY A 151 -2.71 5.89 2.47
C GLY A 151 -1.80 6.86 1.73
N ASN A 152 -1.27 7.84 2.48
CA ASN A 152 -0.51 8.97 1.99
C ASN A 152 0.77 8.56 1.25
N TYR A 153 1.55 7.60 1.78
CA TYR A 153 2.79 7.14 1.11
C TYR A 153 2.56 6.72 -0.34
N GLN A 154 1.45 6.03 -0.63
CA GLN A 154 1.12 5.58 -1.98
C GLN A 154 0.46 6.66 -2.86
N GLN A 155 0.06 7.79 -2.26
CA GLN A 155 -0.48 8.96 -2.97
C GLN A 155 0.60 10.02 -3.25
N GLN A 156 1.76 9.97 -2.59
CA GLN A 156 2.87 10.91 -2.80
C GLN A 156 3.37 10.87 -4.26
N ASP A 157 3.65 12.05 -4.82
CA ASP A 157 4.00 12.25 -6.23
C ASP A 157 2.93 11.80 -7.24
N PHE A 158 1.66 11.84 -6.83
CA PHE A 158 0.51 11.77 -7.71
C PHE A 158 -0.38 13.01 -7.59
N TYR A 159 -0.75 13.57 -8.74
CA TYR A 159 -1.92 14.43 -8.83
C TYR A 159 -3.16 13.55 -8.78
N VAL A 160 -4.03 13.77 -7.80
CA VAL A 160 -5.26 13.00 -7.58
C VAL A 160 -6.47 13.92 -7.77
N GLU A 161 -7.43 13.49 -8.59
CA GLU A 161 -8.65 14.23 -8.90
C GLU A 161 -9.88 13.42 -8.49
N TYR A 162 -10.79 14.06 -7.77
CA TYR A 162 -12.10 13.53 -7.40
C TYR A 162 -13.16 14.16 -8.30
N ASP A 163 -13.54 13.46 -9.38
CA ASP A 163 -14.56 13.91 -10.33
C ASP A 163 -15.92 13.34 -9.92
N LEU A 164 -16.59 14.09 -9.04
CA LEU A 164 -17.89 13.70 -8.47
C LEU A 164 -19.02 13.71 -9.51
N ALA A 165 -18.92 14.56 -10.53
CA ALA A 165 -19.92 14.66 -11.60
C ALA A 165 -19.93 13.40 -12.49
N HIS A 166 -18.77 12.78 -12.71
CA HIS A 166 -18.64 11.56 -13.51
C HIS A 166 -18.36 10.31 -12.68
N HIS A 167 -18.48 10.40 -11.35
CA HIS A 167 -18.28 9.29 -10.41
C HIS A 167 -16.95 8.54 -10.62
N ARG A 168 -15.85 9.27 -10.78
CA ARG A 168 -14.53 8.68 -11.02
C ARG A 168 -13.43 9.38 -10.23
N LEU A 169 -12.35 8.64 -9.98
CA LEU A 169 -11.12 9.16 -9.41
C LEU A 169 -10.02 9.03 -10.46
N GLY A 170 -9.34 10.14 -10.73
CA GLY A 170 -8.19 10.20 -11.62
C GLY A 170 -6.89 10.30 -10.82
N PHE A 171 -5.82 9.69 -11.34
CA PHE A 171 -4.49 9.93 -10.81
C PHE A 171 -3.46 10.02 -11.95
N LYS A 172 -2.44 10.85 -11.75
CA LYS A 172 -1.33 11.02 -12.68
C LYS A 172 -0.04 11.26 -11.90
N ARG A 173 1.06 10.60 -12.30
CA ARG A 173 2.39 10.89 -11.76
C ARG A 173 2.71 12.37 -11.92
N GLN A 174 3.09 13.00 -10.82
CA GLN A 174 3.46 14.41 -10.75
C GLN A 174 4.55 14.55 -9.69
N LYS A 175 5.72 15.08 -10.05
CA LYS A 175 6.75 15.37 -9.03
C LYS A 175 6.27 16.52 -8.15
N CYS A 176 6.04 16.22 -6.88
CA CYS A 176 5.60 17.14 -5.86
C CYS A 176 6.77 17.38 -4.91
N GLY A 177 7.38 18.56 -4.97
CA GLY A 177 8.46 18.94 -4.06
C GLY A 177 8.34 20.41 -3.72
N LEU A 178 8.84 20.78 -2.55
CA LEU A 178 9.06 22.19 -2.24
C LEU A 178 9.94 22.77 -3.34
N LYS A 179 9.44 23.80 -4.03
CA LYS A 179 10.32 24.62 -4.86
C LYS A 179 11.39 25.16 -3.93
N LYS A 180 12.66 24.91 -4.25
CA LYS A 180 13.75 25.65 -3.62
C LYS A 180 13.63 27.07 -4.16
N GLU A 181 13.10 27.97 -3.35
CA GLU A 181 13.27 29.41 -3.55
C GLU A 181 14.72 29.79 -3.23
#